data_AF-A0A6I1DYT3-F1
#
_entry.id   AF-A0A6I1DYT3-F1
#
_cell.length_a   1.000
_cell.length_b   1.000
_cell.length_c   1.000
_cell.angle_alpha   90.00
_cell.angle_beta   90.00
_cell.angle_gamma   90.00
#
_symmetry.space_group_name_H-M   'P 1'
#
loop_
_entity.id
_entity.type
_entity.pdbx_description
1 polymer ?
#
loop_
_entity_poly.entity_id
_entity_poly.type
_entity_poly.pdbx_seq_one_letter_code
_entity_poly.pdbx_strand_id
1 'polypeptide(L)'
;MVIALTFGLVVSWYFDIWHSPVETIDELIGKNYDFAARNYFKSPPQYQYEVNVNHELSEFDGAILHHKEKLKDSIVQVYTWKFINRKKTIWVGKTSESDSQIIDAIRYKNDIKF
;
A
#
# COMPACT_ATOMS: atom_id res chain seq x y z
N MET A 1 42.02 15.71 0.63
CA MET A 1 40.86 16.01 1.50
C MET A 1 39.61 15.48 0.82
N VAL A 2 39.33 14.16 0.91
CA VAL A 2 38.23 13.48 0.19
C VAL A 2 37.57 12.45 1.13
N ILE A 3 37.22 12.89 2.35
CA ILE A 3 36.57 12.02 3.35
C ILE A 3 35.18 12.54 3.75
N ALA A 4 34.86 13.80 3.43
CA ALA A 4 33.59 14.42 3.84
C ALA A 4 32.40 14.19 2.89
N LEU A 5 32.63 13.73 1.65
CA LEU A 5 31.57 13.60 0.63
C LEU A 5 30.89 12.22 0.60
N THR A 6 31.53 11.18 1.10
CA THR A 6 30.95 9.82 1.10
C THR A 6 30.00 9.60 2.29
N PHE A 7 30.26 10.25 3.43
CA PHE A 7 29.36 10.16 4.59
C PHE A 7 28.01 10.85 4.36
N GLY A 8 27.98 11.97 3.62
CA GLY A 8 26.72 12.69 3.34
C GLY A 8 25.73 11.89 2.50
N LEU A 9 26.21 11.13 1.51
CA LEU A 9 25.35 10.32 0.63
C LEU A 9 24.81 9.06 1.32
N VAL A 10 25.57 8.45 2.23
CA VAL A 10 25.06 7.27 2.97
C VAL A 10 24.02 7.69 4.02
N VAL A 11 24.19 8.86 4.63
CA VAL A 11 23.25 9.39 5.64
C VAL A 11 21.93 9.83 4.98
N SER A 12 21.93 10.44 3.80
CA SER A 12 20.69 10.81 3.12
C SER A 12 19.84 9.59 2.75
N TRP A 13 20.46 8.49 2.28
CA TRP A 13 19.77 7.22 2.04
C TRP A 13 19.25 6.58 3.33
N TYR A 14 19.99 6.73 4.45
CA TYR A 14 19.56 6.20 5.75
C TYR A 14 18.36 6.97 6.32
N PHE A 15 18.25 8.28 6.07
CA PHE A 15 17.10 9.09 6.46
C PHE A 15 15.84 8.73 5.66
N ASP A 16 15.93 8.50 4.34
CA ASP A 16 14.76 8.17 3.50
C ASP A 16 14.13 6.81 3.83
N ILE A 17 14.95 5.80 4.15
CA ILE A 17 14.47 4.45 4.53
C ILE A 17 13.82 4.45 5.93
N TRP A 18 14.24 5.36 6.81
CA TRP A 18 13.65 5.52 8.14
C TRP A 18 12.41 6.42 8.16
N HIS A 19 12.19 7.24 7.13
CA HIS A 19 11.08 8.20 7.04
C HIS A 19 10.01 7.83 6.01
N SER A 20 10.09 6.64 5.42
CA SER A 20 8.97 6.07 4.66
C SER A 20 8.10 5.29 5.65
N PRO A 21 7.01 5.86 6.22
CA PRO A 21 6.14 5.18 7.18
C PRO A 21 5.41 3.96 6.61
N VAL A 22 5.68 3.60 5.36
CA VAL A 22 4.91 2.72 4.50
C VAL A 22 5.87 1.80 3.74
N GLU A 23 5.63 0.50 3.81
CA GLU A 23 6.30 -0.53 3.02
C GLU A 23 5.28 -1.19 2.10
N THR A 24 5.58 -1.37 0.82
CA THR A 24 4.70 -2.11 -0.09
C THR A 24 4.72 -3.61 0.26
N ILE A 25 3.61 -4.29 -0.02
CA ILE A 25 3.42 -5.73 0.15
C ILE A 25 3.29 -6.35 -1.24
N ASP A 26 4.40 -6.36 -1.98
CA ASP A 26 4.44 -6.72 -3.41
C ASP A 26 3.91 -8.15 -3.69
N GLU A 27 4.03 -9.07 -2.71
CA GLU A 27 3.52 -10.44 -2.79
C GLU A 27 1.99 -10.54 -2.98
N LEU A 28 1.26 -9.51 -2.57
CA LEU A 28 -0.20 -9.46 -2.70
C LEU A 28 -0.65 -8.81 -4.00
N ILE A 29 0.20 -7.99 -4.63
CA ILE A 29 -0.14 -7.27 -5.85
C ILE A 29 -0.44 -8.28 -6.96
N GLY A 30 -1.57 -8.08 -7.62
CA GLY A 30 -2.06 -8.95 -8.67
C GLY A 30 -2.80 -10.21 -8.18
N LYS A 31 -2.83 -10.48 -6.88
CA LYS A 31 -3.63 -11.59 -6.31
C LYS A 31 -5.09 -11.19 -6.15
N ASN A 32 -5.97 -12.19 -6.07
CA ASN A 32 -7.37 -11.96 -5.76
C ASN A 32 -7.56 -11.66 -4.26
N TYR A 33 -8.50 -10.78 -3.93
CA TYR A 33 -8.89 -10.46 -2.55
C TYR A 33 -9.17 -11.70 -1.69
N ASP A 34 -9.96 -12.66 -2.20
CA ASP A 34 -10.33 -13.86 -1.45
C ASP A 34 -9.11 -14.69 -1.06
N PHE A 35 -8.12 -14.74 -1.95
CA PHE A 35 -6.85 -15.41 -1.68
C PHE A 35 -6.10 -14.71 -0.53
N ALA A 36 -5.97 -13.39 -0.57
CA ALA A 36 -5.26 -12.64 0.47
C ALA A 36 -6.00 -12.67 1.81
N ALA A 37 -7.32 -12.46 1.82
CA ALA A 37 -8.13 -12.48 3.04
C ALA A 37 -8.03 -13.83 3.76
N ARG A 38 -8.11 -14.95 3.02
CA ARG A 38 -8.06 -16.30 3.62
C ARG A 38 -6.65 -16.74 3.99
N ASN A 39 -5.64 -16.50 3.14
CA ASN A 39 -4.32 -17.10 3.31
C ASN A 39 -3.35 -16.17 4.04
N TYR A 40 -3.43 -14.86 3.79
CA TYR A 40 -2.47 -13.88 4.31
C TYR A 40 -2.95 -13.23 5.60
N PHE A 41 -4.14 -12.63 5.58
CA PHE A 41 -4.66 -11.89 6.73
C PHE A 41 -5.32 -12.80 7.76
N LYS A 42 -6.02 -13.86 7.31
CA LYS A 42 -6.70 -14.84 8.16
C LYS A 42 -7.71 -14.23 9.14
N SER A 43 -8.19 -13.02 8.84
CA SER A 43 -9.17 -12.28 9.62
C SER A 43 -9.90 -11.27 8.73
N PRO A 44 -11.12 -10.87 9.09
CA PRO A 44 -11.81 -9.78 8.41
C PRO A 44 -11.09 -8.44 8.67
N PRO A 45 -11.17 -7.49 7.72
CA PRO A 45 -10.63 -6.15 7.90
C PRO A 45 -11.42 -5.38 8.96
N GLN A 46 -10.75 -4.48 9.68
CA GLN A 46 -11.41 -3.59 10.64
C GLN A 46 -12.08 -2.39 9.96
N TYR A 47 -11.54 -1.93 8.84
CA TYR A 47 -12.13 -0.84 8.06
C TYR A 47 -12.23 -1.25 6.59
N GLN A 48 -13.37 -0.93 5.99
CA GLN A 48 -13.63 -1.10 4.57
C GLN A 48 -14.38 0.12 4.06
N TYR A 49 -13.93 0.68 2.96
CA TYR A 49 -14.60 1.78 2.26
C TYR A 49 -14.26 1.75 0.77
N GLU A 50 -14.99 2.56 0.01
CA GLU A 50 -14.83 2.68 -1.43
C GLU A 50 -14.27 4.06 -1.77
N VAL A 51 -13.35 4.10 -2.75
CA VAL A 51 -12.75 5.34 -3.25
C VAL A 51 -12.89 5.41 -4.76
N ASN A 52 -13.23 6.60 -5.25
CA ASN A 52 -13.09 6.92 -6.66
C ASN A 52 -11.72 7.52 -6.95
N VAL A 53 -10.88 6.77 -7.66
CA VAL A 53 -9.48 7.13 -7.94
C VAL A 53 -9.30 8.31 -8.90
N ASN A 54 -10.40 8.77 -9.50
CA ASN A 54 -10.43 9.97 -10.34
C ASN A 54 -10.71 11.24 -9.53
N HIS A 55 -11.30 11.13 -8.33
CA HIS A 55 -11.63 12.28 -7.48
C HIS A 55 -10.58 12.54 -6.39
N GLU A 56 -9.90 11.51 -5.89
CA GLU A 56 -8.97 11.61 -4.75
C GLU A 56 -7.52 11.34 -5.19
N LEU A 57 -6.98 12.20 -6.05
CA LEU A 57 -5.58 12.10 -6.54
C LEU A 57 -4.53 12.49 -5.49
N SER A 58 -4.90 13.29 -4.49
CA SER A 58 -3.94 13.93 -3.58
C SER A 58 -3.48 13.03 -2.44
N GLU A 59 -4.32 12.11 -1.97
CA GLU A 59 -4.00 11.28 -0.81
C GLU A 59 -4.58 9.89 -1.01
N PHE A 60 -3.84 9.05 -1.72
CA PHE A 60 -4.05 7.61 -1.67
C PHE A 60 -3.55 7.01 -0.35
N ASP A 61 -3.64 7.74 0.79
CA ASP A 61 -3.21 7.26 2.12
C ASP A 61 -1.77 6.66 2.14
N GLY A 62 -0.90 7.06 1.20
CA GLY A 62 0.46 6.51 1.03
C GLY A 62 0.59 5.31 0.08
N ALA A 63 -0.48 4.86 -0.57
CA ALA A 63 -0.43 3.89 -1.65
C ALA A 63 0.10 4.54 -2.95
N ILE A 64 1.00 3.82 -3.61
CA ILE A 64 1.63 4.27 -4.85
C ILE A 64 0.93 3.48 -5.95
N LEU A 65 -0.05 4.12 -6.58
CA LEU A 65 -0.82 3.56 -7.68
C LEU A 65 0.07 3.41 -8.93
N HIS A 66 1.00 2.44 -8.91
CA HIS A 66 1.89 2.12 -10.02
C HIS A 66 1.12 1.70 -11.28
N HIS A 67 -0.17 1.34 -11.16
CA HIS A 67 -0.94 0.67 -12.21
C HIS A 67 -2.37 1.21 -12.39
N LYS A 68 -2.55 2.53 -12.51
CA LYS A 68 -3.85 3.09 -13.00
C LYS A 68 -4.29 2.45 -14.32
N GLU A 69 -3.34 2.09 -15.18
CA GLU A 69 -3.58 1.51 -16.51
C GLU A 69 -4.25 0.13 -16.51
N LYS A 70 -4.26 -0.58 -15.37
CA LYS A 70 -4.86 -1.93 -15.27
C LYS A 70 -6.29 -1.92 -14.75
N LEU A 71 -6.78 -0.78 -14.26
CA LEU A 71 -8.13 -0.65 -13.72
C LEU A 71 -9.17 -0.49 -14.84
N LYS A 72 -10.20 -1.32 -14.81
CA LYS A 72 -11.39 -1.21 -15.67
C LYS A 72 -12.49 -0.34 -15.07
N ASP A 73 -12.41 -0.05 -13.78
CA ASP A 73 -13.31 0.84 -13.07
C ASP A 73 -12.48 1.86 -12.27
N SER A 74 -13.00 3.07 -12.16
CA SER A 74 -12.47 4.11 -11.28
C SER A 74 -12.72 3.84 -9.80
N ILE A 75 -13.63 2.91 -9.51
CA ILE A 75 -13.99 2.51 -8.15
C ILE A 75 -13.02 1.44 -7.64
N VAL A 76 -12.46 1.69 -6.46
CA VAL A 76 -11.55 0.78 -5.75
C VAL A 76 -12.05 0.56 -4.33
N GLN A 77 -12.06 -0.69 -3.90
CA GLN A 77 -12.36 -1.08 -2.53
C GLN A 77 -11.08 -1.07 -1.70
N VAL A 78 -11.13 -0.42 -0.55
CA VAL A 78 -10.00 -0.30 0.38
C VAL A 78 -10.29 -1.15 1.61
N TYR A 79 -9.35 -2.01 1.99
CA TYR A 79 -9.47 -2.86 3.17
C TYR A 79 -8.27 -2.66 4.08
N THR A 80 -8.54 -2.42 5.36
CA THR A 80 -7.50 -2.15 6.36
C THR A 80 -7.56 -3.12 7.52
N TRP A 81 -6.39 -3.66 7.86
CA TRP A 81 -6.15 -4.45 9.05
C TRP A 81 -5.31 -3.69 10.07
N LYS A 82 -5.80 -3.60 11.30
CA LYS A 82 -5.03 -3.10 12.45
C LYS A 82 -4.47 -4.27 13.26
N PHE A 83 -3.16 -4.26 13.44
CA PHE A 83 -2.42 -5.16 14.32
C PHE A 83 -1.73 -4.34 15.41
N ILE A 84 -1.24 -5.02 16.45
CA ILE A 84 -0.65 -4.40 17.65
C ILE A 84 0.35 -3.27 17.32
N ASN A 85 1.25 -3.47 16.35
CA ASN A 85 2.30 -2.50 16.00
C ASN A 85 2.31 -2.07 14.52
N ARG A 86 1.24 -2.36 13.77
CA ARG A 86 1.19 -2.08 12.33
C ARG A 86 -0.23 -2.00 11.81
N LYS A 87 -0.44 -1.13 10.83
CA LYS A 87 -1.62 -1.12 9.96
C LYS A 87 -1.21 -1.78 8.64
N LYS A 88 -2.09 -2.56 8.02
CA LYS A 88 -1.92 -3.04 6.65
C LYS A 88 -3.14 -2.64 5.85
N THR A 89 -2.97 -2.10 4.67
CA THR A 89 -4.07 -1.69 3.80
C THR A 89 -3.85 -2.26 2.41
N ILE A 90 -4.91 -2.77 1.79
CA ILE A 90 -4.89 -3.20 0.40
C ILE A 90 -5.98 -2.47 -0.36
N TRP A 91 -5.73 -2.25 -1.64
CA TRP A 91 -6.64 -1.68 -2.60
C TRP A 91 -7.00 -2.76 -3.60
N VAL A 92 -8.29 -2.99 -3.77
CA VAL A 92 -8.83 -4.02 -4.66
C VAL A 92 -9.67 -3.33 -5.71
N GLY A 93 -9.33 -3.57 -6.97
CA GLY A 93 -10.04 -3.01 -8.10
C GLY A 93 -10.40 -4.08 -9.12
N LYS A 94 -11.30 -3.70 -10.01
CA LYS A 94 -11.64 -4.49 -11.19
C LYS A 94 -10.62 -4.25 -12.28
N THR A 95 -10.07 -5.32 -12.83
CA THR A 95 -9.02 -5.28 -13.86
C THR A 95 -9.41 -6.11 -15.09
N SER A 96 -8.51 -6.20 -16.07
CA SER A 96 -8.67 -7.13 -17.19
C SER A 96 -8.66 -8.61 -16.79
N GLU A 97 -8.01 -8.95 -15.68
CA GLU A 97 -7.77 -10.32 -15.25
C GLU A 97 -8.79 -10.80 -14.21
N SER A 98 -9.26 -9.91 -13.33
CA SER A 98 -10.20 -10.25 -12.26
C SER A 98 -11.02 -9.05 -11.79
N ASP A 99 -12.24 -9.31 -11.32
CA ASP A 99 -13.11 -8.29 -10.73
C ASP A 99 -12.69 -7.88 -9.30
N SER A 100 -11.82 -8.67 -8.66
CA SER A 100 -11.37 -8.44 -7.28
C SER A 100 -9.85 -8.61 -7.16
N GLN A 101 -9.09 -7.91 -8.00
CA GLN A 101 -7.62 -7.98 -7.98
C GLN A 101 -7.04 -6.91 -7.05
N ILE A 102 -6.04 -7.29 -6.26
CA ILE A 102 -5.27 -6.36 -5.43
C ILE A 102 -4.37 -5.56 -6.37
N ILE A 103 -4.59 -4.25 -6.43
CA ILE A 103 -3.83 -3.32 -7.27
C ILE A 103 -2.67 -2.66 -6.49
N ASP A 104 -2.82 -2.55 -5.18
CA ASP A 104 -1.81 -2.03 -4.27
C ASP A 104 -2.01 -2.62 -2.88
N ALA A 105 -0.93 -2.73 -2.12
CA ALA A 105 -0.93 -3.24 -0.78
C ALA A 105 0.23 -2.62 -0.01
N ILE A 106 -0.05 -2.06 1.17
CA ILE A 106 0.95 -1.40 2.00
C ILE A 106 0.85 -1.82 3.46
N ARG A 107 1.99 -1.73 4.14
CA ARG A 107 2.17 -1.95 5.57
C ARG A 107 2.76 -0.69 6.19
N TYR A 108 2.08 -0.14 7.17
CA TYR A 108 2.57 0.98 7.94
C TYR A 108 3.49 0.48 9.06
N LYS A 109 4.72 1.01 9.12
CA LYS A 109 5.65 0.79 10.22
C LYS A 109 5.23 1.70 11.37
N ASN A 110 4.58 1.12 12.39
CA ASN A 110 3.97 1.77 13.57
C ASN A 110 2.53 2.25 13.39
N ASP A 111 1.82 2.37 14.51
CA ASP A 111 0.42 2.80 14.65
C ASP A 111 0.31 4.32 14.38
N ILE A 112 0.63 4.73 13.15
CA ILE A 112 0.58 6.12 12.70
C ILE A 112 -0.88 6.54 12.74
N LYS A 113 -1.17 7.46 13.67
CA LYS A 113 -2.46 8.15 13.76
C LYS A 113 -2.45 9.25 12.70
N PHE A 114 -3.36 9.16 11.74
CA PHE A 114 -3.74 10.27 10.87
C PHE A 114 -4.81 11.11 11.59
#